data_AF-M6RJ42-F1
#
_entry.id   AF-M6RJ42-F1
#
_cell.length_a   1.000
_cell.length_b   1.000
_cell.length_c   1.000
_cell.angle_alpha   90.00
_cell.angle_beta   90.00
_cell.angle_gamma   90.00
#
_symmetry.space_group_name_H-M   'P 1'
#
loop_
_entity.id
_entity.type
_entity.pdbx_description
1 polymer ?
#
loop_
_entity_poly.entity_id
_entity_poly.type
_entity_poly.pdbx_seq_one_letter_code
_entity_poly.pdbx_strand_id
1 'polypeptide(L)'
;MYVREGGLLSDSFEKVQYFCLKGFRTDLFQPAKDLTAKISPEGKYIVFNGFHEEFNFDKKGRLLASEIDLLMRMKTLSKGKYRNDSRHKWKSWEEFSSALVITPTCGQKEMMDKFGIRSAAVGKSTTLKKEYKHPSGNFCMREYSIQ
;
A
#
# COMPACT_ATOMS: atom_id res chain seq x y z
N MET A 1 23.17 -1.18 -8.45
CA MET A 1 21.80 -0.67 -8.28
C MET A 1 21.16 -0.41 -9.63
N TYR A 2 21.80 0.36 -10.52
CA TYR A 2 21.23 0.70 -11.83
C TYR A 2 21.53 -0.32 -12.94
N VAL A 3 22.74 -0.91 -12.99
CA VAL A 3 23.24 -1.64 -14.18
C VAL A 3 23.36 -3.17 -14.00
N ARG A 4 22.70 -3.75 -12.99
CA ARG A 4 22.67 -5.21 -12.76
C ARG A 4 21.28 -5.75 -13.12
N GLU A 5 21.16 -7.07 -13.28
CA GLU A 5 19.89 -7.72 -13.63
C GLU A 5 18.73 -7.29 -12.70
N GLY A 6 17.63 -6.83 -13.31
CA GLY A 6 16.45 -6.27 -12.67
C GLY A 6 16.65 -4.88 -12.03
N GLY A 7 17.81 -4.26 -12.21
CA GLY A 7 18.07 -2.85 -11.88
C GLY A 7 17.48 -1.90 -12.93
N LEU A 8 17.24 -0.64 -12.54
CA LEU A 8 16.47 0.34 -13.33
C LEU A 8 17.02 0.62 -14.74
N LEU A 9 18.32 0.45 -14.97
CA LEU A 9 18.98 0.66 -16.27
C LEU A 9 19.37 -0.67 -16.94
N SER A 10 18.70 -1.77 -16.60
CA SER A 10 18.92 -3.08 -17.22
C SER A 10 17.72 -3.48 -18.08
N ASP A 11 17.97 -4.20 -19.17
CA ASP A 11 16.92 -4.70 -20.08
C ASP A 11 16.00 -5.74 -19.41
N SER A 12 16.43 -6.30 -18.28
CA SER A 12 15.62 -7.19 -17.45
C SER A 12 14.78 -6.46 -16.42
N PHE A 13 14.86 -5.12 -16.33
CA PHE A 13 14.08 -4.32 -15.38
C PHE A 13 12.59 -4.61 -15.48
N GLU A 14 12.03 -4.51 -16.69
CA GLU A 14 10.59 -4.72 -16.93
C GLU A 14 10.17 -6.17 -16.71
N LYS A 15 11.10 -7.12 -16.87
CA LYS A 15 10.85 -8.55 -16.77
C LYS A 15 10.92 -9.09 -15.34
N VAL A 16 11.83 -8.57 -14.53
CA VAL A 16 12.15 -9.13 -13.19
C VAL A 16 11.71 -8.20 -12.05
N GLN A 17 11.56 -6.90 -12.32
CA GLN A 17 11.05 -5.89 -11.39
C GLN A 17 11.62 -6.02 -9.95
N TYR A 18 12.95 -6.06 -9.83
CA TYR A 18 13.64 -5.82 -8.55
C TYR A 18 13.70 -4.32 -8.25
N PHE A 19 12.55 -3.64 -8.29
CA PHE A 19 12.55 -2.29 -7.73
C PHE A 19 12.61 -2.41 -6.21
N CYS A 20 13.71 -1.93 -5.66
CA CYS A 20 13.92 -1.60 -4.25
C CYS A 20 14.83 -0.38 -4.24
N LEU A 21 14.33 0.76 -3.75
CA LEU A 21 15.12 1.99 -3.60
C LEU A 21 16.40 1.82 -2.74
N LYS A 22 16.56 0.66 -2.06
CA LYS A 22 17.66 0.39 -1.12
C LYS A 22 18.50 -0.88 -1.40
N GLY A 23 18.40 -1.53 -2.57
CA GLY A 23 19.34 -2.60 -2.98
C GLY A 23 18.74 -3.98 -3.27
N PHE A 24 19.53 -5.06 -3.11
CA PHE A 24 19.21 -6.44 -3.57
C PHE A 24 18.67 -7.38 -2.48
N ARG A 25 18.17 -6.85 -1.36
CA ARG A 25 17.64 -7.62 -0.22
C ARG A 25 16.23 -8.13 -0.51
N THR A 26 16.10 -9.05 -1.46
CA THR A 26 14.80 -9.56 -1.94
C THR A 26 13.92 -10.07 -0.81
N ASP A 27 14.50 -10.75 0.18
CA ASP A 27 13.86 -11.22 1.40
C ASP A 27 13.17 -10.11 2.20
N LEU A 28 13.86 -8.99 2.41
CA LEU A 28 13.38 -7.87 3.22
C LEU A 28 12.17 -7.19 2.57
N PHE A 29 12.17 -7.10 1.24
CA PHE A 29 11.15 -6.37 0.46
C PHE A 29 10.06 -7.26 -0.13
N GLN A 30 10.20 -8.59 -0.05
CA GLN A 30 9.19 -9.52 -0.51
C GLN A 30 7.79 -9.23 0.06
N PRO A 31 7.62 -8.83 1.34
CA PRO A 31 6.30 -8.48 1.85
C PRO A 31 5.62 -7.34 1.08
N ALA A 32 6.37 -6.34 0.60
CA ALA A 32 5.82 -5.25 -0.21
C ALA A 32 5.33 -5.75 -1.58
N LYS A 33 6.07 -6.67 -2.20
CA LYS A 33 5.67 -7.35 -3.45
C LYS A 33 4.42 -8.20 -3.23
N ASP A 34 4.38 -8.96 -2.15
CA ASP A 34 3.28 -9.87 -1.83
C ASP A 34 1.98 -9.10 -1.55
N LEU A 35 2.06 -7.97 -0.82
CA LEU A 35 0.93 -7.04 -0.65
C LEU A 35 0.47 -6.47 -1.99
N THR A 36 1.41 -6.00 -2.80
CA THR A 36 1.13 -5.44 -4.13
C THR A 36 0.50 -6.46 -5.06
N ALA A 37 0.86 -7.74 -4.96
CA ALA A 37 0.26 -8.82 -5.75
C ALA A 37 -1.25 -8.96 -5.51
N LYS A 38 -1.75 -8.55 -4.34
CA LYS A 38 -3.17 -8.72 -3.96
C LYS A 38 -4.13 -7.64 -4.49
N ILE A 39 -3.63 -6.51 -4.99
CA ILE A 39 -4.49 -5.45 -5.57
C ILE A 39 -4.68 -5.64 -7.08
N SER A 40 -5.74 -5.09 -7.68
CA SER A 40 -5.94 -5.09 -9.14
C SER A 40 -5.18 -3.91 -9.78
N PRO A 41 -4.58 -4.10 -10.98
CA PRO A 41 -3.96 -2.99 -11.71
C PRO A 41 -4.95 -1.92 -12.21
N GLU A 42 -6.23 -2.26 -12.34
CA GLU A 42 -7.33 -1.34 -12.71
C GLU A 42 -7.98 -0.65 -11.50
N GLY A 43 -7.66 -1.09 -10.28
CA GLY A 43 -8.32 -0.58 -9.08
C GLY A 43 -8.00 0.89 -8.80
N LYS A 44 -8.98 1.62 -8.26
CA LYS A 44 -8.86 3.02 -7.84
C LYS A 44 -8.90 3.09 -6.32
N TYR A 45 -7.72 3.18 -5.73
CA TYR A 45 -7.47 3.05 -4.30
C TYR A 45 -7.06 4.36 -3.64
N ILE A 46 -7.75 4.69 -2.54
CA ILE A 46 -7.25 5.62 -1.51
C ILE A 46 -6.64 4.80 -0.36
N VAL A 47 -5.46 5.17 0.13
CA VAL A 47 -4.67 4.28 0.98
C VAL A 47 -4.26 4.92 2.29
N PHE A 48 -4.38 4.10 3.34
CA PHE A 48 -3.92 4.35 4.69
C PHE A 48 -2.78 3.38 4.99
N ASN A 49 -1.57 3.80 4.65
CA ASN A 49 -0.38 3.03 4.91
C ASN A 49 0.14 3.34 6.32
N GLY A 50 -0.29 2.52 7.29
CA GLY A 50 0.00 2.68 8.70
C GLY A 50 1.49 2.61 9.05
N PHE A 51 2.35 2.11 8.16
CA PHE A 51 3.80 2.13 8.37
C PHE A 51 4.44 3.52 8.18
N HIS A 52 3.67 4.53 7.76
CA HIS A 52 4.08 5.94 7.84
C HIS A 52 3.72 6.61 9.16
N GLU A 53 2.93 5.96 10.01
CA GLU A 53 2.51 6.52 11.28
C GLU A 53 3.57 6.31 12.37
N GLU A 54 3.77 7.32 13.21
CA GLU A 54 4.78 7.33 14.27
C GLU A 54 4.64 6.15 15.24
N PHE A 55 3.40 5.79 15.58
CA PHE A 55 3.10 4.65 16.46
C PHE A 55 3.45 3.28 15.86
N ASN A 56 3.90 3.24 14.60
CA ASN A 56 4.39 2.03 13.93
C ASN A 56 5.89 2.11 13.57
N PHE A 57 6.64 3.11 14.05
CA PHE A 57 8.05 3.29 13.67
C PHE A 57 8.98 2.19 14.18
N ASP A 58 8.62 1.51 15.27
CA ASP A 58 9.33 0.35 15.81
C ASP A 58 9.01 -0.96 15.06
N LYS A 59 8.01 -0.95 14.17
CA LYS A 59 7.54 -2.15 13.48
C LYS A 59 8.36 -2.43 12.21
N LYS A 60 8.56 -3.71 11.90
CA LYS A 60 9.35 -4.17 10.74
C LYS A 60 8.94 -3.51 9.41
N GLY A 61 7.65 -3.25 9.21
CA GLY A 61 7.15 -2.65 7.97
C GLY A 61 7.48 -1.17 7.80
N ARG A 62 8.00 -0.46 8.82
CA ARG A 62 8.42 0.95 8.69
C ARG A 62 9.42 1.15 7.55
N LEU A 63 10.40 0.24 7.42
CA LEU A 63 11.39 0.28 6.34
C LEU A 63 10.79 0.06 4.94
N LEU A 64 9.61 -0.56 4.87
CA LEU A 64 8.92 -0.91 3.63
C LEU A 64 7.82 0.08 3.25
N ALA A 65 7.49 1.05 4.11
CA ALA A 65 6.35 1.94 3.90
C ALA A 65 6.36 2.63 2.52
N SER A 66 7.52 3.18 2.13
CA SER A 66 7.68 3.85 0.84
C SER A 66 7.72 2.87 -0.34
N GLU A 67 8.24 1.66 -0.14
CA GLU A 67 8.31 0.64 -1.18
C GLU A 67 6.91 0.11 -1.52
N ILE A 68 6.09 -0.13 -0.49
CA ILE A 68 4.68 -0.52 -0.66
C ILE A 68 3.95 0.51 -1.53
N ASP A 69 4.08 1.80 -1.20
CA ASP A 69 3.41 2.87 -1.94
C ASP A 69 3.87 2.95 -3.39
N LEU A 70 5.17 2.75 -3.62
CA LEU A 70 5.73 2.83 -4.95
C LEU A 70 5.30 1.65 -5.81
N LEU A 71 5.41 0.42 -5.30
CA LEU A 71 5.03 -0.78 -6.04
C LEU A 71 3.54 -0.78 -6.39
N MET A 72 2.67 -0.35 -5.47
CA MET A 72 1.24 -0.24 -5.74
C MET A 72 0.92 0.89 -6.73
N ARG A 73 1.64 2.01 -6.68
CA ARG A 73 1.53 3.08 -7.69
C ARG A 73 2.00 2.60 -9.06
N MET A 74 3.10 1.87 -9.14
CA MET A 74 3.60 1.28 -10.39
C MET A 74 2.59 0.27 -10.96
N LYS A 75 2.03 -0.60 -10.11
CA LYS A 75 1.03 -1.60 -10.55
C LYS A 75 -0.24 -0.96 -11.12
N THR A 76 -0.64 0.19 -10.59
CA THR A 76 -1.87 0.90 -11.01
C THR A 76 -1.60 2.00 -12.03
N LEU A 77 -0.35 2.20 -12.46
CA LEU A 77 0.08 3.38 -13.22
C LEU A 77 -0.71 3.60 -14.52
N SER A 78 -0.98 2.53 -15.27
CA SER A 78 -1.56 2.63 -16.62
C SER A 78 -3.09 2.65 -16.64
N LYS A 79 -3.75 1.96 -15.71
CA LYS A 79 -5.21 1.70 -15.77
C LYS A 79 -5.98 2.01 -14.49
N GLY A 80 -5.28 2.14 -13.37
CA GLY A 80 -5.87 2.30 -12.06
C GLY A 80 -5.52 3.65 -11.45
N LYS A 81 -5.63 3.71 -10.12
CA LYS A 81 -5.21 4.86 -9.35
C LYS A 81 -4.81 4.42 -7.96
N TYR A 82 -3.69 4.93 -7.47
CA TYR A 82 -3.24 4.73 -6.09
C TYR A 82 -2.83 6.05 -5.49
N ARG A 83 -3.45 6.46 -4.38
CA ARG A 83 -3.09 7.66 -3.62
C ARG A 83 -3.13 7.37 -2.13
N ASN A 84 -2.12 7.83 -1.40
CA ASN A 84 -2.21 7.89 0.06
C ASN A 84 -3.18 9.00 0.45
N ASP A 85 -4.05 8.73 1.42
CA ASP A 85 -4.90 9.76 2.00
C ASP A 85 -4.06 10.86 2.68
N SER A 86 -4.60 12.06 2.64
CA SER A 86 -4.06 13.24 3.29
C SER A 86 -5.20 14.21 3.48
N ARG A 87 -5.51 14.54 4.73
CA ARG A 87 -6.55 15.52 5.09
C ARG A 87 -6.38 16.88 4.39
N HIS A 88 -5.15 17.24 4.04
CA HIS A 88 -4.84 18.50 3.37
C HIS A 88 -5.08 18.44 1.86
N LYS A 89 -4.82 17.28 1.23
CA LYS A 89 -4.85 17.14 -0.23
C LYS A 89 -6.17 16.54 -0.76
N TRP A 90 -6.72 15.55 -0.09
CA TRP A 90 -7.89 14.80 -0.56
C TRP A 90 -9.12 15.22 0.23
N LYS A 91 -9.88 16.17 -0.31
CA LYS A 91 -11.13 16.65 0.30
C LYS A 91 -12.34 15.76 0.02
N SER A 92 -12.25 14.91 -1.00
CA SER A 92 -13.26 13.93 -1.38
C SER A 92 -12.58 12.66 -1.90
N TRP A 93 -13.31 11.54 -1.88
CA TRP A 93 -12.89 10.26 -2.43
C TRP A 93 -13.71 9.80 -3.65
N GLU A 94 -14.48 10.69 -4.32
CA GLU A 94 -15.37 10.29 -5.45
C GLU A 94 -14.65 9.52 -6.57
N GLU A 95 -13.38 9.79 -6.80
CA GLU A 95 -12.60 9.12 -7.85
C GLU A 95 -12.07 7.73 -7.47
N PHE A 96 -12.27 7.31 -6.22
CA PHE A 96 -11.80 6.02 -5.69
C PHE A 96 -12.96 5.08 -5.43
N SER A 97 -12.83 3.83 -5.89
CA SER A 97 -13.81 2.79 -5.66
C SER A 97 -13.53 1.98 -4.39
N SER A 98 -12.32 2.09 -3.84
CA SER A 98 -11.90 1.27 -2.71
C SER A 98 -10.88 2.00 -1.83
N ALA A 99 -10.87 1.67 -0.54
CA ALA A 99 -9.84 2.07 0.40
C ALA A 99 -8.95 0.87 0.77
N LEU A 100 -7.65 1.09 0.89
CA LEU A 100 -6.71 0.10 1.43
C LEU A 100 -6.19 0.56 2.78
N VAL A 101 -6.26 -0.31 3.79
CA VAL A 101 -5.65 -0.08 5.11
C VAL A 101 -4.53 -1.10 5.27
N ILE A 102 -3.29 -0.63 5.34
CA ILE A 102 -2.08 -1.46 5.41
C ILE A 102 -1.42 -1.24 6.77
N THR A 103 -1.26 -2.30 7.57
CA THR A 103 -0.85 -2.20 8.98
C THR A 103 0.01 -3.41 9.38
N PRO A 104 0.68 -3.37 10.56
CA PRO A 104 1.36 -4.56 11.08
C PRO A 104 0.41 -5.74 11.32
N THR A 105 -0.78 -5.45 11.87
CA THR A 105 -1.81 -6.44 12.20
C THR A 105 -3.18 -5.99 11.72
N CYS A 106 -4.03 -6.95 11.34
CA CYS A 106 -5.37 -6.64 10.87
C CYS A 106 -6.23 -6.07 11.98
N GLY A 107 -6.86 -4.93 11.74
CA GLY A 107 -7.72 -4.29 12.73
C GLY A 107 -6.96 -3.56 13.83
N GLN A 108 -5.70 -3.15 13.59
CA GLN A 108 -4.98 -2.24 14.47
C GLN A 108 -5.86 -1.02 14.82
N LYS A 109 -6.20 -0.88 16.10
CA LYS A 109 -7.22 0.05 16.59
C LYS A 109 -6.96 1.48 16.14
N GLU A 110 -5.75 1.98 16.32
CA GLU A 110 -5.35 3.35 15.99
C GLU A 110 -5.59 3.67 14.50
N MET A 111 -5.29 2.71 13.64
CA MET A 111 -5.47 2.85 12.19
C MET A 111 -6.93 2.73 11.78
N MET A 112 -7.70 1.85 12.42
CA MET A 112 -9.12 1.70 12.15
C MET A 112 -9.91 2.93 12.62
N ASP A 113 -9.57 3.49 13.78
CA ASP A 113 -10.15 4.73 14.28
C ASP A 113 -9.84 5.90 13.33
N LYS A 114 -8.57 6.03 12.90
CA LYS A 114 -8.13 7.05 11.93
C LYS A 114 -8.86 6.91 10.58
N PHE A 115 -8.97 5.68 10.08
CA PHE A 115 -9.71 5.38 8.84
C PHE A 115 -11.20 5.73 9.00
N GLY A 116 -11.85 5.31 10.08
CA GLY A 116 -13.26 5.58 10.34
C GLY A 116 -13.57 7.08 10.43
N ILE A 117 -12.77 7.83 11.20
CA ILE A 117 -12.88 9.30 11.29
C ILE A 117 -12.74 9.93 9.91
N ARG A 118 -11.77 9.45 9.11
CA ARG A 118 -11.49 10.05 7.81
C ARG A 118 -12.59 9.75 6.79
N SER A 119 -13.08 8.51 6.71
CA SER A 119 -14.20 8.10 5.84
C SER A 119 -15.45 8.92 6.14
N ALA A 120 -15.80 9.08 7.42
CA ALA A 120 -16.92 9.93 7.83
C ALA A 120 -16.72 11.40 7.43
N ALA A 121 -15.51 11.93 7.61
CA ALA A 121 -15.19 13.32 7.27
C ALA A 121 -15.19 13.63 5.76
N VAL A 122 -15.12 12.61 4.89
CA VAL A 122 -15.31 12.77 3.44
C VAL A 122 -16.69 12.32 2.97
N GLY A 123 -17.60 12.01 3.91
CA GLY A 123 -18.98 11.64 3.62
C GLY A 123 -19.14 10.27 2.95
N LYS A 124 -18.21 9.34 3.17
CA LYS A 124 -18.23 8.00 2.56
C LYS A 124 -18.51 6.90 3.58
N SER A 125 -19.36 5.95 3.20
CA SER A 125 -19.48 4.68 3.92
C SER A 125 -18.54 3.65 3.29
N THR A 126 -18.06 2.72 4.12
CA THR A 126 -17.09 1.73 3.69
C THR A 126 -17.45 0.34 4.20
N THR A 127 -17.32 -0.67 3.34
CA THR A 127 -17.59 -2.07 3.71
C THR A 127 -16.36 -2.92 3.45
N LEU A 128 -15.96 -3.74 4.44
CA LEU A 128 -14.82 -4.65 4.27
C LEU A 128 -15.11 -5.62 3.13
N LYS A 129 -14.21 -5.67 2.15
CA LYS A 129 -14.32 -6.51 0.96
C LYS A 129 -13.36 -7.69 1.02
N LYS A 130 -12.10 -7.43 1.38
CA LYS A 130 -11.05 -8.46 1.45
C LYS A 130 -10.07 -8.15 2.57
N GLU A 131 -9.50 -9.21 3.14
CA GLU A 131 -8.41 -9.15 4.11
C GLU A 131 -7.30 -10.09 3.65
N TYR A 132 -6.05 -9.62 3.74
CA TYR A 132 -4.87 -10.41 3.52
C TYR A 132 -3.91 -10.30 4.71
N LYS A 133 -3.58 -11.44 5.30
CA LYS A 133 -2.57 -11.59 6.35
C LYS A 133 -1.31 -12.16 5.74
N HIS A 134 -0.20 -11.44 5.85
CA HIS A 134 1.08 -11.93 5.34
C HIS A 134 1.62 -13.06 6.25
N PRO A 135 2.17 -14.16 5.70
CA PRO A 135 2.65 -15.31 6.49
C PRO A 135 3.67 -14.96 7.59
N SER A 136 4.44 -13.88 7.40
CA SER A 136 5.38 -13.38 8.42
C SER A 136 4.73 -12.88 9.71
N GLY A 137 3.41 -12.66 9.74
CA GLY A 137 2.69 -12.07 10.87
C GLY A 137 2.88 -10.57 11.08
N ASN A 138 3.69 -9.89 10.25
CA ASN A 138 4.08 -8.48 10.43
C ASN A 138 3.42 -7.51 9.43
N PHE A 139 2.51 -8.00 8.60
CA PHE A 139 1.82 -7.21 7.58
C PHE A 139 0.39 -7.70 7.40
N CYS A 140 -0.54 -6.76 7.34
CA CYS A 140 -1.92 -6.96 6.96
C CYS A 140 -2.32 -5.91 5.94
N MET A 141 -3.18 -6.30 5.00
CA MET A 141 -3.90 -5.38 4.13
C MET A 141 -5.39 -5.70 4.18
N ARG A 142 -6.21 -4.67 4.42
CA ARG A 142 -7.67 -4.73 4.30
C ARG A 142 -8.11 -3.82 3.16
N GLU A 143 -8.91 -4.37 2.25
CA GLU A 143 -9.58 -3.63 1.18
C GLU A 143 -11.04 -3.39 1.57
N TYR A 144 -11.47 -2.15 1.49
CA TYR A 144 -12.85 -1.73 1.72
C TYR A 144 -13.44 -1.17 0.44
N SER A 145 -14.67 -1.54 0.09
CA SER A 145 -15.43 -0.84 -0.93
C SER A 145 -15.88 0.51 -0.40
N ILE A 146 -15.81 1.56 -1.22
CA ILE A 146 -16.32 2.90 -0.92
C ILE A 146 -17.69 3.06 -1.59
N GLN A 147 -18.66 3.62 -0.85
CA GLN A 147 -19.99 3.99 -1.33
C GLN A 147 -20.16 5.50 -1.17
#